data_AF-A0A8T0D5J7-F1
#
_entry.id   AF-A0A8T0D5J7-F1
#
_cell.length_a   1.000
_cell.length_b   1.000
_cell.length_c   1.000
_cell.angle_alpha   90.00
_cell.angle_beta   90.00
_cell.angle_gamma   90.00
#
_symmetry.space_group_name_H-M   'P 1'
#
loop_
_entity.id
_entity.type
_entity.pdbx_description
1 polymer ?
#
loop_
_entity_poly.entity_id
_entity_poly.type
_entity_poly.pdbx_seq_one_letter_code
_entity_poly.pdbx_strand_id
1 'polypeptide(L)'
;MSVTIVPPFTVLSNLYGMFLYLLHMNFKTEKGPTYSFIVEWYDPYATIVRTYVLGYHSGDNSVEMYDQKTHKLFLKSTKVDDLKLSDFYLGSSITLLSRTLRIVDFGDNFTEKVFVGKSERCVAFIRPDAVCEAGHIISTLEGKGFRLVNLKMICLTSEEIPQLFEDPVDYTKLP
;
A
#
# COMPACT_ATOMS: atom_id res chain seq x y z
N MET A 1 48.13 8.24 -33.09
CA MET A 1 48.76 6.90 -33.11
C MET A 1 49.30 6.70 -31.70
N SER A 2 48.73 5.86 -30.85
CA SER A 2 48.69 4.41 -31.00
C SER A 2 47.57 3.78 -30.17
N VAL A 3 46.82 2.90 -30.82
CA VAL A 3 45.96 1.85 -30.26
C VAL A 3 46.83 0.72 -29.70
N THR A 4 46.35 -0.02 -28.69
CA THR A 4 46.38 -1.51 -28.49
C THR A 4 46.11 -1.81 -27.00
N ILE A 5 44.87 -2.16 -26.58
CA ILE A 5 44.19 -3.48 -26.48
C ILE A 5 44.46 -4.25 -25.15
N VAL A 6 43.44 -4.22 -24.27
CA VAL A 6 42.74 -5.24 -23.43
C VAL A 6 43.55 -6.33 -22.68
N PRO A 7 43.17 -6.65 -21.42
CA PRO A 7 42.52 -7.96 -21.23
C PRO A 7 41.15 -7.90 -20.53
N PRO A 8 40.35 -8.97 -20.68
CA PRO A 8 38.93 -9.02 -20.39
C PRO A 8 38.63 -9.60 -18.99
N PHE A 9 37.38 -9.47 -18.55
CA PHE A 9 36.78 -10.10 -17.36
C PHE A 9 37.26 -9.64 -15.97
N THR A 10 36.41 -8.84 -15.30
CA THR A 10 36.18 -9.00 -13.86
C THR A 10 34.71 -8.79 -13.49
N VAL A 11 33.98 -9.90 -13.43
CA VAL A 11 33.02 -10.31 -12.39
C VAL A 11 31.94 -9.30 -11.91
N LEU A 12 30.72 -9.49 -12.45
CA LEU A 12 29.42 -9.53 -11.75
C LEU A 12 29.24 -8.63 -10.51
N SER A 13 28.78 -7.39 -10.70
CA SER A 13 28.10 -6.64 -9.63
C SER A 13 26.65 -7.11 -9.57
N ASN A 14 26.31 -7.96 -8.61
CA ASN A 14 24.92 -8.32 -8.31
C ASN A 14 24.09 -7.05 -8.11
N LEU A 15 23.11 -6.79 -8.99
CA LEU A 15 22.17 -5.68 -8.85
C LEU A 15 21.08 -6.07 -7.83
N TYR A 16 21.29 -5.65 -6.58
CA TYR A 16 20.25 -5.68 -5.55
C TYR A 16 19.31 -4.50 -5.76
N GLY A 17 18.09 -4.73 -6.25
CA GLY A 17 17.06 -3.69 -6.41
C GLY A 17 15.97 -3.82 -5.35
N MET A 18 15.50 -2.71 -4.80
CA MET A 18 14.37 -2.70 -3.86
C MET A 18 13.09 -2.21 -4.54
N PHE A 19 12.04 -3.03 -4.46
CA PHE A 19 10.67 -2.71 -4.84
C PHE A 19 9.98 -1.92 -3.74
N LEU A 20 9.27 -0.89 -4.16
CA LEU A 20 8.52 -0.01 -3.28
C LEU A 20 7.13 0.23 -3.87
N TYR A 21 6.07 -0.25 -3.21
CA TYR A 21 4.69 0.08 -3.58
C TYR A 21 4.26 1.30 -2.78
N LEU A 22 3.90 2.38 -3.47
CA LEU A 22 3.50 3.65 -2.87
C LEU A 22 2.03 3.96 -3.17
N LEU A 23 1.33 4.51 -2.20
CA LEU A 23 -0.07 4.90 -2.26
C LEU A 23 -0.24 6.30 -1.69
N HIS A 24 -0.71 7.25 -2.48
CA HIS A 24 -0.96 8.63 -2.03
C HIS A 24 -2.46 8.83 -1.83
N MET A 25 -2.87 9.31 -0.65
CA MET A 25 -4.27 9.58 -0.31
C MET A 25 -4.40 10.98 0.30
N ASN A 26 -5.21 11.84 -0.32
CA ASN A 26 -5.42 13.21 0.13
C ASN A 26 -6.90 13.45 0.48
N PHE A 27 -7.18 13.69 1.76
CA PHE A 27 -8.54 13.95 2.26
C PHE A 27 -8.64 15.36 2.86
N LYS A 28 -9.65 16.13 2.42
CA LYS A 28 -10.05 17.41 3.03
C LYS A 28 -11.19 17.15 4.03
N THR A 29 -11.08 17.73 5.21
CA THR A 29 -11.98 17.51 6.35
C THR A 29 -12.98 18.66 6.48
N GLU A 30 -14.26 18.42 6.24
CA GLU A 30 -15.38 19.23 6.79
C GLU A 30 -16.54 18.28 7.12
N LYS A 31 -17.15 18.45 8.31
CA LYS A 31 -18.18 17.58 8.95
C LYS A 31 -18.31 16.19 8.31
N GLY A 32 -17.47 15.30 8.81
CA GLY A 32 -16.98 14.18 8.05
C GLY A 32 -18.05 13.18 7.59
N PRO A 33 -18.07 12.81 6.30
CA PRO A 33 -18.91 11.73 5.80
C PRO A 33 -18.56 10.39 6.48
N THR A 34 -19.53 9.49 6.55
CA THR A 34 -19.34 8.11 6.96
C THR A 34 -18.86 7.30 5.77
N TYR A 35 -17.85 6.46 5.99
CA TYR A 35 -17.30 5.56 4.99
C TYR A 35 -17.52 4.11 5.42
N SER A 36 -17.89 3.26 4.48
CA SER A 36 -18.21 1.85 4.73
C SER A 36 -17.19 0.96 4.05
N PHE A 37 -16.64 0.00 4.79
CA PHE A 37 -15.64 -0.95 4.31
C PHE A 37 -16.03 -2.37 4.68
N ILE A 38 -15.77 -3.32 3.78
CA ILE A 38 -15.85 -4.74 4.09
C ILE A 38 -14.48 -5.17 4.60
N VAL A 39 -14.46 -5.77 5.79
CA VAL A 39 -13.24 -6.21 6.46
C VAL A 39 -13.29 -7.67 6.84
N GLU A 40 -12.15 -8.33 6.73
CA GLU A 40 -11.92 -9.69 7.21
C GLU A 40 -11.18 -9.69 8.53
N TRP A 41 -11.64 -10.53 9.45
CA TRP A 41 -10.96 -10.79 10.71
C TRP A 41 -10.80 -12.29 10.90
N TYR A 42 -9.57 -12.71 11.16
CA TYR A 42 -9.28 -14.08 11.59
C TYR A 42 -9.52 -14.21 13.09
N ASP A 43 -10.51 -15.02 13.47
CA ASP A 43 -10.81 -15.35 14.86
C ASP A 43 -9.87 -16.48 15.32
N PRO A 44 -8.90 -16.22 16.21
CA PRO A 44 -7.94 -17.24 16.62
C PRO A 44 -8.57 -18.35 17.46
N TYR A 45 -9.71 -18.09 18.12
CA TYR A 45 -10.38 -19.08 18.96
C TYR A 45 -11.24 -20.03 18.14
N ALA A 46 -11.94 -19.50 17.13
CA ALA A 46 -12.78 -20.30 16.24
C ALA A 46 -12.02 -20.81 14.99
N THR A 47 -10.79 -20.35 14.76
CA THR A 47 -9.95 -20.71 13.59
C THR A 47 -10.71 -20.46 12.27
N ILE A 48 -11.46 -19.35 12.21
CA ILE A 48 -12.31 -19.01 11.07
C ILE A 48 -12.14 -17.54 10.70
N VAL A 49 -12.16 -17.26 9.39
CA VAL A 49 -12.22 -15.89 8.88
C VAL A 49 -13.68 -15.44 8.85
N ARG A 50 -13.97 -14.34 9.55
CA ARG A 50 -15.28 -13.70 9.57
C ARG A 50 -15.21 -12.39 8.80
N THR A 51 -16.30 -12.06 8.13
CA THR A 51 -16.44 -10.82 7.38
C THR A 51 -17.39 -9.85 8.11
N TYR A 52 -16.99 -8.59 8.17
CA TYR A 52 -17.72 -7.53 8.84
C TYR A 52 -17.83 -6.31 7.92
N VAL A 53 -18.87 -5.51 8.15
CA VAL A 53 -19.00 -4.16 7.61
C VAL A 53 -18.50 -3.20 8.68
N LEU A 54 -17.45 -2.45 8.38
CA LEU A 54 -16.86 -1.43 9.22
C LEU A 54 -17.29 -0.05 8.72
N GLY A 55 -18.03 0.68 9.56
CA GLY A 55 -18.36 2.09 9.35
C GLY A 55 -17.34 2.98 10.05
N TYR A 56 -16.70 3.88 9.30
CA TYR A 56 -15.79 4.90 9.83
C TYR A 56 -16.42 6.29 9.70
N HIS A 57 -16.62 6.94 10.83
CA HIS A 57 -17.18 8.29 10.93
C HIS A 57 -16.05 9.30 11.02
N SER A 58 -15.75 9.96 9.91
CA SER A 58 -14.63 10.92 9.84
C SER A 58 -14.85 12.20 10.65
N GLY A 59 -16.08 12.47 11.10
CA GLY A 59 -16.41 13.66 11.89
C GLY A 59 -15.92 13.60 13.34
N ASP A 60 -16.02 12.44 13.99
CA ASP A 60 -15.66 12.26 15.40
C ASP A 60 -14.61 11.16 15.64
N ASN A 61 -14.03 10.67 14.54
CA ASN A 61 -13.05 9.58 14.51
C ASN A 61 -13.55 8.31 15.19
N SER A 62 -14.83 7.98 14.99
CA SER A 62 -15.44 6.77 15.54
C SER A 62 -15.60 5.67 14.50
N VAL A 63 -15.55 4.43 14.97
CA VAL A 63 -15.76 3.22 14.18
C VAL A 63 -16.89 2.39 14.75
N GLU A 64 -17.66 1.77 13.88
CA GLU A 64 -18.69 0.78 14.22
C GLU A 64 -18.53 -0.45 13.34
N MET A 65 -18.90 -1.63 13.85
CA MET A 65 -18.83 -2.87 13.08
C MET A 65 -20.12 -3.67 13.18
N TYR A 66 -20.56 -4.19 12.03
CA TYR A 66 -21.68 -5.12 11.90
C TYR A 66 -21.20 -6.41 11.25
N ASP A 67 -21.71 -7.55 11.70
CA ASP A 67 -21.50 -8.82 11.01
C ASP A 67 -22.15 -8.76 9.62
N GLN A 68 -21.39 -9.08 8.57
CA GLN A 68 -21.86 -8.90 7.19
C GLN A 68 -23.04 -9.82 6.84
N LYS A 69 -23.08 -11.03 7.41
CA LYS A 69 -24.10 -12.04 7.08
C LYS A 69 -25.38 -11.85 7.86
N THR A 70 -25.24 -11.51 9.15
CA THR A 70 -26.37 -11.43 10.08
C THR A 70 -26.84 -10.00 10.33
N HIS A 71 -26.08 -9.01 9.89
CA HIS A 71 -26.30 -7.58 10.17
C HIS A 71 -26.39 -7.24 11.66
N LYS A 72 -25.92 -8.14 12.53
CA LYS A 72 -25.90 -7.90 13.97
C LYS A 72 -24.73 -7.00 14.34
N LEU A 73 -24.97 -6.10 15.28
CA LEU A 73 -23.94 -5.25 15.84
C LEU A 73 -22.85 -6.13 16.47
N PHE A 74 -21.60 -5.95 16.03
CA PHE A 74 -20.44 -6.61 16.59
C PHE A 74 -19.64 -5.66 17.49
N LEU A 75 -19.40 -4.44 17.01
CA LEU A 75 -18.74 -3.38 17.76
C LEU A 75 -19.61 -2.12 17.73
N LYS A 76 -20.01 -1.65 18.92
CA LYS A 76 -20.68 -0.36 19.07
C LYS A 76 -19.75 0.77 18.67
N SER A 77 -20.31 1.86 18.12
CA SER A 77 -19.57 3.08 17.82
C SER A 77 -18.61 3.45 18.96
N THR A 78 -17.32 3.42 18.64
CA THR A 78 -16.20 3.64 19.57
C THR A 78 -15.22 4.60 18.91
N LYS A 79 -14.79 5.61 19.66
CA LYS A 79 -13.76 6.55 19.19
C LYS A 79 -12.39 5.89 19.18
N VAL A 80 -11.63 6.12 18.12
CA VAL A 80 -10.29 5.57 17.93
C VAL A 80 -9.38 6.69 17.46
N ASP A 81 -8.62 7.27 18.38
CA ASP A 81 -7.80 8.45 18.09
C ASP A 81 -6.61 8.15 17.16
N ASP A 82 -6.16 6.90 17.12
CA ASP A 82 -4.96 6.48 16.38
C ASP A 82 -5.22 6.17 14.90
N LEU A 83 -6.49 6.12 14.46
CA LEU A 83 -6.83 5.84 13.08
C LEU A 83 -7.08 7.12 12.29
N LYS A 84 -6.52 7.16 11.08
CA LYS A 84 -6.72 8.23 10.10
C LYS A 84 -7.42 7.65 8.88
N LEU A 85 -8.21 8.47 8.19
CA LEU A 85 -8.87 8.08 6.93
C LEU A 85 -7.87 7.57 5.87
N SER A 86 -6.63 8.04 5.89
CA SER A 86 -5.55 7.58 5.00
C SER A 86 -5.05 6.15 5.29
N ASP A 87 -5.41 5.56 6.44
CA ASP A 87 -5.14 4.16 6.78
C ASP A 87 -6.09 3.18 6.08
N PHE A 88 -7.21 3.70 5.59
CA PHE A 88 -8.22 2.90 4.92
C PHE A 88 -7.90 2.82 3.43
N TYR A 89 -7.46 1.66 2.96
CA TYR A 89 -7.32 1.38 1.53
C TYR A 89 -7.43 -0.12 1.32
N LEU A 90 -7.84 -0.54 0.11
CA LEU A 90 -8.01 -1.96 -0.19
C LEU A 90 -6.70 -2.72 0.05
N GLY A 91 -6.76 -3.78 0.84
CA GLY A 91 -5.63 -4.60 1.26
C GLY A 91 -4.90 -4.11 2.52
N SER A 92 -5.22 -2.92 3.04
CA SER A 92 -4.62 -2.46 4.29
C SER A 92 -5.08 -3.30 5.48
N SER A 93 -4.23 -3.39 6.49
CA SER A 93 -4.55 -4.03 7.76
C SER A 93 -4.58 -2.98 8.86
N ILE A 94 -5.74 -2.79 9.48
CA ILE A 94 -5.95 -1.83 10.56
C ILE A 94 -6.16 -2.60 11.87
N THR A 95 -5.73 -2.03 13.00
CA THR A 95 -5.91 -2.68 14.30
C THR A 95 -6.95 -1.93 15.12
N LEU A 96 -8.01 -2.64 15.51
CA LEU A 96 -9.10 -2.14 16.34
C LEU A 96 -9.24 -3.00 17.60
N LEU A 97 -9.05 -2.41 18.78
CA LEU A 97 -9.22 -3.09 20.08
C LEU A 97 -8.54 -4.46 20.14
N SER A 98 -7.24 -4.50 19.81
CA SER A 98 -6.40 -5.72 19.73
C SER A 98 -6.82 -6.74 18.66
N ARG A 99 -7.62 -6.34 17.66
CA ARG A 99 -7.98 -7.16 16.49
C ARG A 99 -7.40 -6.53 15.24
N THR A 100 -6.60 -7.27 14.50
CA THR A 100 -6.11 -6.84 13.19
C THR A 100 -7.12 -7.24 12.12
N LEU A 101 -7.71 -6.24 11.47
CA LEU A 101 -8.73 -6.38 10.44
C LEU A 101 -8.11 -6.04 9.09
N ARG A 102 -8.36 -6.87 8.08
CA ARG A 102 -7.92 -6.61 6.71
C ARG A 102 -9.06 -6.01 5.91
N ILE A 103 -8.85 -4.86 5.28
CA ILE A 103 -9.83 -4.25 4.38
C ILE A 103 -9.80 -5.02 3.06
N VAL A 104 -10.92 -5.63 2.69
CA VAL A 104 -11.03 -6.45 1.48
C VAL A 104 -11.83 -5.79 0.37
N ASP A 105 -12.82 -4.96 0.73
CA ASP A 105 -13.68 -4.29 -0.25
C ASP A 105 -14.31 -3.02 0.33
N PHE A 106 -14.97 -2.24 -0.51
CA PHE A 106 -15.82 -1.12 -0.10
C PHE A 106 -17.22 -1.61 0.27
N GLY A 107 -17.80 -1.03 1.32
CA GLY A 107 -19.14 -1.37 1.80
C GLY A 107 -20.27 -0.59 1.12
N ASP A 108 -19.94 0.48 0.38
CA ASP A 108 -20.90 1.23 -0.43
C ASP A 108 -20.25 1.91 -1.65
N ASN A 109 -21.09 2.25 -2.64
CA ASN A 109 -20.65 2.92 -3.87
C ASN A 109 -20.16 4.36 -3.63
N PHE A 110 -20.55 4.97 -2.50
CA PHE A 110 -20.12 6.33 -2.14
C PHE A 110 -18.64 6.31 -1.76
N THR A 111 -18.28 5.43 -0.83
CA THR A 111 -16.90 5.20 -0.37
C THR A 111 -16.05 4.75 -1.54
N GLU A 112 -16.51 3.79 -2.36
CA GLU A 112 -15.77 3.36 -3.53
C GLU A 112 -15.40 4.53 -4.45
N LYS A 113 -16.35 5.38 -4.83
CA LYS A 113 -16.07 6.54 -5.71
C LYS A 113 -15.07 7.52 -5.09
N VAL A 114 -15.19 7.78 -3.79
CA VAL A 114 -14.30 8.72 -3.09
C VAL A 114 -12.87 8.16 -3.01
N PHE A 115 -12.73 6.87 -2.75
CA PHE A 115 -11.42 6.23 -2.60
C PHE A 115 -10.78 5.90 -3.93
N VAL A 116 -11.52 5.36 -4.90
CA VAL A 116 -10.99 5.03 -6.24
C VAL A 116 -10.51 6.30 -6.95
N GLY A 117 -11.26 7.40 -6.88
CA GLY A 117 -10.87 8.66 -7.49
C GLY A 117 -9.67 9.35 -6.83
N LYS A 118 -9.19 8.85 -5.68
CA LYS A 118 -8.10 9.43 -4.89
C LYS A 118 -6.97 8.45 -4.58
N SER A 119 -7.06 7.21 -5.07
CA SER A 119 -6.13 6.13 -4.77
C SER A 119 -5.29 5.80 -6.00
N GLU A 120 -4.14 6.45 -6.13
CA GLU A 120 -3.14 6.05 -7.12
C GLU A 120 -2.12 5.11 -6.47
N ARG A 121 -1.87 3.97 -7.12
CA ARG A 121 -0.80 3.03 -6.74
C ARG A 121 0.30 3.12 -7.77
N CYS A 122 1.54 3.26 -7.31
CA CYS A 122 2.71 3.16 -8.18
C CYS A 122 3.75 2.21 -7.60
N VAL A 123 4.61 1.72 -8.48
CA VAL A 123 5.78 0.93 -8.13
C VAL A 123 7.01 1.80 -8.39
N ALA A 124 7.86 1.94 -7.37
CA ALA A 124 9.14 2.61 -7.49
C ALA A 124 10.28 1.60 -7.30
N PHE A 125 11.32 1.76 -8.10
CA PHE A 125 12.54 0.97 -8.06
C PHE A 125 13.67 1.82 -7.50
N ILE A 126 14.32 1.32 -6.45
CA ILE A 126 15.56 1.91 -5.96
C ILE A 126 16.72 1.20 -6.65
N ARG A 127 17.55 1.99 -7.33
CA ARG A 127 18.74 1.48 -8.02
C ARG A 127 19.74 0.92 -6.98
N PRO A 128 20.44 -0.19 -7.27
CA PRO A 128 21.37 -0.85 -6.35
C PRO A 128 22.44 0.06 -5.74
N ASP A 129 22.95 1.01 -6.50
CA ASP A 129 23.92 2.01 -6.05
C ASP A 129 23.37 2.91 -4.93
N ALA A 130 22.05 3.12 -4.89
CA ALA A 130 21.36 3.97 -3.94
C ALA A 130 20.66 3.20 -2.80
N VAL A 131 20.86 1.87 -2.70
CA VAL A 131 20.23 1.06 -1.64
C VAL A 131 20.73 1.46 -0.25
N CYS A 132 21.98 1.88 -0.11
CA CYS A 132 22.51 2.41 1.16
C CYS A 132 21.75 3.64 1.65
N GLU A 133 21.24 4.46 0.72
CA GLU A 133 20.45 5.67 1.00
C GLU A 133 18.94 5.42 0.98
N ALA A 134 18.51 4.16 0.87
CA ALA A 134 17.11 3.80 0.72
C ALA A 134 16.23 4.32 1.87
N GLY A 135 16.77 4.35 3.10
CA GLY A 135 16.06 4.92 4.25
C GLY A 135 15.72 6.40 4.04
N HIS A 136 16.65 7.20 3.54
CA HIS A 136 16.42 8.61 3.25
C HIS A 136 15.40 8.80 2.10
N ILE A 137 15.49 7.98 1.05
CA ILE A 137 14.55 7.99 -0.07
C ILE A 137 13.13 7.68 0.44
N ILE A 138 12.97 6.64 1.25
CA ILE A 138 11.71 6.25 1.87
C ILE A 138 11.15 7.38 2.72
N SER A 139 11.93 7.93 3.65
CA SER A 139 11.46 9.02 4.51
C SER A 139 11.05 10.26 3.71
N THR A 140 11.75 10.55 2.61
CA THR A 140 11.38 11.64 1.69
C THR A 140 10.05 11.38 0.98
N LEU A 141 9.79 10.14 0.57
CA LEU A 141 8.53 9.74 -0.05
C LEU A 141 7.37 9.81 0.96
N GLU A 142 7.58 9.31 2.17
CA GLU A 142 6.61 9.42 3.26
C GLU A 142 6.31 10.88 3.61
N GLY A 143 7.34 11.72 3.68
CA GLY A 143 7.19 13.16 3.90
C GLY A 143 6.42 13.89 2.80
N LYS A 144 6.43 13.36 1.57
CA LYS A 144 5.64 13.87 0.43
C LYS A 144 4.20 13.32 0.40
N GLY A 145 3.81 12.50 1.38
CA GLY A 145 2.48 11.93 1.49
C GLY A 145 2.31 10.56 0.83
N PHE A 146 3.38 9.97 0.28
CA PHE A 146 3.29 8.61 -0.23
C PHE A 146 3.32 7.60 0.91
N ARG A 147 2.45 6.60 0.84
CA ARG A 147 2.38 5.53 1.83
C ARG A 147 2.93 4.24 1.26
N LEU A 148 3.84 3.63 2.00
CA LEU A 148 4.37 2.32 1.68
C LEU A 148 3.34 1.22 1.94
N VAL A 149 3.01 0.46 0.90
CA VAL A 149 2.09 -0.69 0.99
C VAL A 149 2.86 -2.00 1.06
N ASN A 150 3.91 -2.12 0.24
CA ASN A 150 4.73 -3.31 0.16
C ASN A 150 6.16 -2.91 -0.23
N LEU A 151 7.14 -3.48 0.46
CA LEU A 151 8.55 -3.23 0.24
C LEU A 151 9.25 -4.58 0.15
N LYS A 152 9.97 -4.81 -0.95
CA LYS A 152 10.67 -6.07 -1.20
C LYS A 152 12.05 -5.83 -1.75
N MET A 153 13.08 -6.30 -1.07
CA MET A 153 14.42 -6.36 -1.63
C MET A 153 14.56 -7.61 -2.48
N ILE A 154 15.06 -7.45 -3.70
CA ILE A 154 15.33 -8.56 -4.61
C ILE A 154 16.74 -8.46 -5.19
N CYS A 155 17.32 -9.62 -5.50
CA CYS A 155 18.54 -9.71 -6.28
C CYS A 155 18.13 -10.29 -7.63
N LEU A 156 18.23 -9.50 -8.70
CA LEU A 156 17.86 -9.94 -10.04
C LEU A 156 19.07 -10.59 -10.72
N THR A 157 18.86 -11.73 -11.35
CA THR A 157 19.82 -12.33 -12.27
C THR A 157 19.67 -11.73 -13.67
N SER A 158 20.71 -11.85 -14.52
CA SER A 158 20.70 -11.29 -15.87
C SER A 158 19.58 -11.86 -16.77
N GLU A 159 19.04 -13.03 -16.45
CA GLU A 159 17.95 -13.69 -17.19
C GLU A 159 16.56 -13.17 -16.78
N GLU A 160 16.41 -12.67 -15.55
CA GLU A 160 15.13 -12.17 -15.01
C GLU A 160 14.88 -10.69 -15.30
N ILE A 161 15.95 -9.92 -15.59
CA ILE A 161 15.86 -8.49 -15.90
C ILE A 161 14.97 -8.23 -17.13
N PRO A 162 15.17 -8.90 -18.28
CA PRO A 162 14.34 -8.66 -19.46
C PRO A 162 12.86 -8.92 -19.18
N GLN A 163 12.54 -10.01 -18.47
CA GLN A 163 11.17 -10.41 -18.12
C GLN A 163 10.43 -9.34 -17.29
N LEU A 164 11.18 -8.55 -16.51
CA LEU A 164 10.61 -7.50 -15.68
C LEU A 164 10.29 -6.21 -16.46
N PHE A 165 10.96 -5.98 -17.59
CA PHE A 165 10.87 -4.77 -18.40
C PHE A 165 10.38 -5.05 -19.83
N GLU A 166 9.68 -6.17 -20.06
CA GLU A 166 9.26 -6.65 -21.39
C GLU A 166 8.44 -5.62 -22.19
N ASP A 167 7.82 -4.64 -21.54
CA ASP A 167 7.32 -3.43 -22.19
C ASP A 167 8.25 -2.24 -21.91
N PRO A 168 9.27 -1.99 -22.74
CA PRO A 168 10.04 -0.75 -22.65
C PRO A 168 9.09 0.40 -23.00
N VAL A 169 8.53 1.04 -21.97
CA VAL A 169 7.85 2.33 -22.12
C VAL A 169 8.90 3.31 -22.61
N ASP A 170 8.84 3.62 -23.90
CA ASP A 170 9.72 4.59 -24.55
C ASP A 170 9.44 5.99 -23.99
N TYR A 171 10.18 6.36 -22.95
CA TYR A 171 10.05 7.68 -22.30
C TYR A 171 10.37 8.84 -23.24
N THR A 172 10.93 8.59 -24.45
CA THR A 172 11.13 9.63 -25.47
C THR A 172 9.88 9.93 -26.31
N LYS A 173 8.79 9.17 -26.11
CA LYS A 173 7.50 9.34 -26.81
C LYS A 173 6.36 9.85 -25.93
N LEU A 174 6.64 10.26 -24.68
CA LEU A 174 5.66 10.97 -23.87
C LEU A 174 5.51 12.42 -24.38
N PRO A 175 4.27 12.92 -24.55
CA PRO A 175 4.02 14.29 -25.03
C PRO A 175 4.49 15.37 -24.08
#